data_AF-A0A1I2TJ46-F1
#
_entry.id   AF-A0A1I2TJ46-F1
#
_cell.length_a   1.000
_cell.length_b   1.000
_cell.length_c   1.000
_cell.angle_alpha   90.00
_cell.angle_beta   90.00
_cell.angle_gamma   90.00
#
_symmetry.space_group_name_H-M   'P 1'
#
loop_
_entity.id
_entity.type
_entity.pdbx_description
1 polymer ?
#
loop_
_entity_poly.entity_id
_entity_poly.type
_entity_poly.pdbx_seq_one_letter_code
_entity_poly.pdbx_strand_id
1 'polypeptide(L)'
;MDTQIAQIITAVIGSSGISSIILYLLQRKDGVRKDIKVLEDKLDRLSNRIDEHEEKRQRDKAEQARLQILRFDDELLNNVKHSKEYYHQILKAIDLYDKFCKRNPDFPNSQAVFAEKHVKESYEQCLVKNDFL
;
A
#
# COMPACT_ATOMS: atom_id res chain seq x y z
N MET A 1 -25.64 1.83 32.73
CA MET A 1 -25.74 0.53 33.43
C MET A 1 -25.82 0.70 34.95
N ASP A 2 -26.00 1.93 35.45
CA ASP A 2 -25.26 2.29 36.67
C ASP A 2 -26.15 2.54 37.90
N THR A 3 -27.40 2.97 37.75
CA THR A 3 -28.23 3.30 38.92
C THR A 3 -28.73 2.06 39.65
N GLN A 4 -29.17 1.02 38.92
CA GLN A 4 -29.65 -0.23 39.52
C GLN A 4 -28.52 -1.05 40.16
N ILE A 5 -27.36 -1.15 39.50
CA ILE A 5 -26.21 -1.88 40.06
C ILE A 5 -25.66 -1.16 41.30
N ALA A 6 -25.62 0.18 41.30
CA ALA A 6 -25.22 0.96 42.47
C ALA A 6 -26.19 0.81 43.65
N GLN A 7 -27.49 0.75 43.38
CA GLN A 7 -28.50 0.49 44.41
C GLN A 7 -28.34 -0.92 45.02
N ILE A 8 -28.09 -1.94 44.20
CA ILE A 8 -27.88 -3.31 44.66
C ILE A 8 -26.60 -3.42 45.52
N ILE A 9 -25.47 -2.86 45.06
CA ILE A 9 -24.19 -2.92 45.81
C ILE A 9 -24.32 -2.20 47.16
N THR A 10 -24.98 -1.04 47.19
CA THR A 10 -25.20 -0.27 48.42
C THR A 10 -26.11 -1.01 49.41
N ALA A 11 -27.17 -1.65 48.91
CA ALA A 11 -28.11 -2.41 49.74
C ALA A 11 -27.46 -3.65 50.40
N VAL A 12 -26.49 -4.29 49.74
CA VAL A 12 -25.86 -5.52 50.23
C VAL A 12 -24.74 -5.25 51.24
N ILE A 13 -23.97 -4.18 51.07
CA ILE A 13 -22.75 -3.91 51.87
C ILE A 13 -23.02 -2.91 53.01
N GLY A 14 -24.12 -2.15 52.94
CA GLY A 14 -24.67 -1.33 54.03
C GLY A 14 -23.87 -0.07 54.38
N SER A 15 -22.57 0.00 54.09
CA SER A 15 -21.73 1.19 54.33
C SER A 15 -21.44 1.95 53.03
N SER A 16 -21.83 3.23 52.99
CA SER A 16 -21.71 4.11 51.82
C SER A 16 -20.26 4.24 51.31
N GLY A 17 -19.27 4.16 52.21
CA GLY A 17 -17.85 4.27 51.87
C GLY A 17 -17.31 3.09 51.06
N ILE A 18 -17.57 1.84 51.48
CA ILE A 18 -17.09 0.64 50.77
C ILE A 18 -17.81 0.49 49.42
N SER A 19 -19.12 0.78 49.39
CA SER A 19 -19.90 0.82 48.14
C SER A 19 -19.30 1.80 47.12
N SER A 20 -18.91 3.00 47.57
CA SER A 20 -18.30 4.02 46.71
C SER A 20 -16.98 3.56 46.08
N ILE A 21 -16.14 2.87 46.85
CA ILE A 21 -14.86 2.33 46.35
C ILE A 21 -15.09 1.25 45.28
N ILE A 22 -16.05 0.34 45.50
CA ILE A 22 -16.37 -0.72 44.54
C ILE A 22 -16.92 -0.13 43.24
N LEU A 23 -17.83 0.84 43.33
CA LEU A 23 -18.37 1.53 42.16
C LEU A 23 -17.28 2.25 41.37
N TYR A 24 -16.36 2.91 42.07
CA TYR A 24 -15.19 3.53 41.44
C TYR A 24 -14.33 2.52 40.67
N LEU A 25 -14.04 1.35 41.24
CA LEU A 25 -13.26 0.31 40.57
C LEU A 25 -13.97 -0.28 39.35
N LEU A 26 -15.29 -0.50 39.43
CA LEU A 26 -16.09 -0.99 38.30
C LEU A 26 -16.14 0.03 37.17
N GLN A 27 -16.40 1.30 37.48
CA GLN A 27 -16.39 2.38 36.49
C GLN A 27 -15.02 2.52 35.81
N ARG A 28 -13.93 2.42 36.59
CA ARG A 28 -12.57 2.45 36.05
C ARG A 28 -12.32 1.26 35.11
N LYS A 29 -12.74 0.05 35.49
CA LYS A 29 -12.61 -1.14 34.65
C LYS A 29 -13.42 -1.02 33.35
N ASP A 30 -14.65 -0.52 33.43
CA ASP A 30 -15.50 -0.30 32.27
C ASP A 30 -14.94 0.79 31.35
N GLY A 31 -14.36 1.85 31.91
CA GLY A 31 -13.63 2.88 31.17
C GLY A 31 -12.46 2.30 30.37
N VAL A 32 -11.57 1.57 31.05
CA VAL A 32 -10.44 0.90 30.40
C VAL A 32 -10.91 -0.08 29.31
N ARG A 33 -12.00 -0.83 29.55
CA ARG A 33 -12.56 -1.75 28.55
C ARG A 33 -13.09 -1.03 27.31
N LYS A 34 -13.74 0.14 27.49
CA LYS A 34 -14.19 0.97 26.37
C LYS A 34 -13.00 1.51 25.58
N ASP A 35 -11.96 1.98 26.26
CA ASP A 35 -10.75 2.51 25.61
C ASP A 35 -10.03 1.44 24.80
N ILE A 36 -9.91 0.22 25.32
CA ILE A 36 -9.36 -0.94 24.59
C ILE A 36 -10.17 -1.21 23.33
N LYS A 37 -11.50 -1.25 23.43
CA LYS A 37 -12.36 -1.49 22.25
C LYS A 37 -12.21 -0.41 21.19
N VAL A 38 -12.13 0.86 21.59
CA VAL A 38 -11.87 1.98 20.66
C VAL A 38 -10.49 1.85 20.01
N LEU A 39 -9.50 1.32 20.73
CA LEU A 39 -8.17 1.11 20.20
C LEU A 39 -8.13 -0.05 19.19
N GLU A 40 -8.83 -1.15 19.46
CA GLU A 40 -9.02 -2.27 18.52
C GLU A 40 -9.68 -1.76 17.22
N ASP A 41 -10.79 -1.03 17.31
CA ASP A 41 -11.47 -0.46 16.15
C ASP A 41 -10.56 0.49 15.33
N LYS A 42 -9.69 1.25 16.01
CA LYS A 42 -8.71 2.12 15.34
C LYS A 42 -7.59 1.31 14.67
N LEU A 43 -7.14 0.23 15.28
CA LEU A 43 -6.11 -0.64 14.74
C LEU A 43 -6.61 -1.33 13.46
N ASP A 44 -7.84 -1.84 13.48
CA ASP A 44 -8.47 -2.46 12.30
C ASP A 44 -8.60 -1.47 11.14
N ARG A 45 -9.05 -0.25 11.42
CA ARG A 45 -9.13 0.82 10.42
C ARG A 45 -7.75 1.19 9.86
N LEU A 46 -6.72 1.21 10.69
CA LEU A 46 -5.36 1.49 10.24
C LEU A 46 -4.81 0.35 9.37
N SER A 47 -5.06 -0.90 9.75
CA SER A 47 -4.66 -2.07 8.96
C SER A 47 -5.27 -2.02 7.56
N ASN A 48 -6.59 -1.82 7.46
CA ASN A 48 -7.28 -1.74 6.17
C ASN A 48 -6.73 -0.60 5.29
N ARG A 49 -6.43 0.56 5.90
CA ARG A 49 -5.83 1.68 5.17
C ARG A 49 -4.42 1.36 4.67
N ILE A 50 -3.63 0.59 5.41
CA ILE A 50 -2.29 0.18 4.98
C ILE A 50 -2.39 -0.72 3.75
N ASP A 51 -3.32 -1.67 3.75
CA ASP A 51 -3.55 -2.59 2.63
C ASP A 51 -3.99 -1.83 1.38
N GLU A 52 -4.98 -0.94 1.50
CA GLU A 52 -5.42 -0.05 0.41
C GLU A 52 -4.26 0.81 -0.14
N HIS A 53 -3.44 1.36 0.77
CA HIS A 53 -2.28 2.14 0.37
C HIS A 53 -1.21 1.28 -0.32
N GLU A 54 -1.07 0.01 0.04
CA GLU A 54 -0.12 -0.89 -0.60
C GLU A 54 -0.54 -1.21 -2.04
N GLU A 55 -1.81 -1.56 -2.25
CA GLU A 55 -2.36 -1.80 -3.59
C GLU A 55 -2.20 -0.57 -4.48
N LYS A 56 -2.55 0.61 -3.95
CA LYS A 56 -2.37 1.88 -4.66
C LYS A 56 -0.90 2.12 -5.01
N ARG A 57 0.03 1.90 -4.07
CA ARG A 57 1.47 2.05 -4.34
C ARG A 57 1.96 1.10 -5.43
N GLN A 58 1.47 -0.15 -5.46
CA GLN A 58 1.85 -1.10 -6.50
C GLN A 58 1.35 -0.64 -7.88
N ARG A 59 0.11 -0.14 -7.94
CA ARG A 59 -0.48 0.44 -9.17
C ARG A 59 0.28 1.67 -9.64
N ASP A 60 0.57 2.61 -8.75
CA ASP A 60 1.31 3.84 -9.06
C ASP A 60 2.72 3.52 -9.60
N LYS A 61 3.41 2.53 -9.01
CA LYS A 61 4.71 2.05 -9.50
C LYS A 61 4.62 1.45 -10.90
N ALA A 62 3.57 0.68 -11.18
CA ALA A 62 3.36 0.11 -12.50
C ALA A 62 3.08 1.20 -13.55
N GLU A 63 2.26 2.21 -13.22
CA GLU A 63 1.99 3.33 -14.12
C GLU A 63 3.26 4.15 -14.40
N GLN A 64 4.09 4.38 -13.37
CA GLN A 64 5.38 5.04 -13.53
C GLN A 64 6.33 4.24 -14.45
N ALA A 65 6.41 2.93 -14.26
CA ALA A 65 7.21 2.06 -15.13
C ALA A 65 6.70 2.11 -16.57
N ARG A 66 5.38 2.05 -16.78
CA ARG A 66 4.76 2.23 -18.10
C ARG A 66 5.16 3.55 -18.75
N LEU A 67 5.08 4.66 -18.01
CA LEU A 67 5.45 5.97 -18.50
C LEU A 67 6.92 6.03 -18.92
N GLN A 68 7.82 5.43 -18.14
CA GLN A 68 9.25 5.36 -18.46
C GLN A 68 9.50 4.58 -19.75
N ILE A 69 8.82 3.43 -19.93
CA ILE A 69 8.94 2.60 -21.14
C ILE A 69 8.48 3.37 -22.37
N LEU A 70 7.29 3.97 -22.32
CA LEU A 70 6.73 4.72 -23.45
C LEU A 70 7.55 5.96 -23.80
N ARG A 71 8.07 6.66 -22.79
CA ARG A 71 8.92 7.82 -23.01
C ARG A 71 10.24 7.42 -23.64
N PHE A 72 10.86 6.35 -23.16
CA PHE A 72 12.13 5.88 -23.72
C PHE A 72 11.93 5.40 -25.17
N ASP A 73 10.82 4.72 -25.45
CA ASP A 73 10.44 4.34 -26.82
C ASP A 73 10.28 5.56 -27.74
N ASP A 74 9.61 6.61 -27.28
CA ASP A 74 9.50 7.88 -28.00
C ASP A 74 10.87 8.54 -28.23
N GLU A 75 11.76 8.52 -27.24
CA GLU A 75 13.14 9.01 -27.36
C GLU A 75 13.91 8.22 -28.44
N LEU A 76 13.75 6.88 -28.51
CA LEU A 76 14.33 6.05 -29.56
C LEU A 76 13.78 6.39 -30.95
N LEU A 77 12.47 6.59 -31.09
CA LEU A 77 11.84 7.00 -32.34
C LEU A 77 12.35 8.36 -32.84
N ASN A 78 12.78 9.22 -31.91
CA ASN A 78 13.41 10.50 -32.20
C ASN A 78 14.95 10.41 -32.40
N ASN A 79 15.50 9.20 -32.54
CA ASN A 79 16.93 8.93 -32.72
C ASN A 79 17.82 9.44 -31.58
N VAL A 80 17.28 9.53 -30.36
CA VAL A 80 18.07 9.89 -29.18
C VAL A 80 18.92 8.69 -28.76
N LYS A 81 20.23 8.89 -28.67
CA LYS A 81 21.16 7.87 -28.17
C LYS A 81 21.19 7.86 -26.65
N HIS A 82 21.31 6.67 -26.08
CA HIS A 82 21.34 6.46 -24.64
C HIS A 82 22.49 5.57 -24.21
N SER A 83 22.91 5.73 -22.95
CA SER A 83 23.93 4.89 -22.34
C SER A 83 23.38 3.49 -22.04
N LYS A 84 24.28 2.51 -21.98
CA LYS A 84 23.93 1.13 -21.60
C LYS A 84 23.24 1.04 -20.23
N GLU A 85 23.64 1.89 -19.29
CA GLU A 85 23.04 1.94 -17.95
C GLU A 85 21.57 2.40 -18.01
N TYR A 86 21.25 3.39 -18.84
CA TYR A 86 19.86 3.84 -18.95
C TYR A 86 18.98 2.76 -19.59
N TYR A 87 19.48 2.03 -20.59
CA TYR A 87 18.81 0.82 -21.09
C TYR A 87 18.53 -0.20 -19.98
N HIS A 88 19.50 -0.47 -19.10
CA HIS A 88 19.30 -1.40 -17.97
C HIS A 88 18.20 -0.92 -17.01
N GLN A 89 18.05 0.40 -16.81
CA GLN A 89 16.97 0.94 -16.00
C GLN A 89 15.60 0.71 -16.66
N ILE A 90 15.50 0.92 -17.98
CA ILE A 90 14.25 0.69 -18.71
C ILE A 90 13.90 -0.80 -18.78
N LEU A 91 14.87 -1.70 -18.94
CA LEU A 91 14.64 -3.15 -18.87
C LEU A 91 14.11 -3.58 -17.49
N LYS A 92 14.61 -2.99 -16.40
CA LYS A 92 14.04 -3.23 -15.06
C LYS A 92 12.61 -2.69 -14.92
N ALA A 93 12.31 -1.55 -15.55
CA ALA A 93 10.95 -1.00 -15.59
C ALA A 93 10.00 -1.92 -16.36
N ILE A 94 10.46 -2.49 -17.49
CA ILE A 94 9.74 -3.53 -18.25
C ILE A 94 9.42 -4.71 -17.32
N ASP A 95 10.41 -5.33 -16.68
CA ASP A 95 10.19 -6.49 -15.81
C ASP A 95 9.18 -6.20 -14.67
N LEU A 96 9.26 -5.02 -14.07
CA LEU A 96 8.34 -4.59 -13.01
C LEU A 96 6.91 -4.47 -13.55
N TYR A 97 6.75 -3.81 -14.69
CA TYR A 97 5.47 -3.57 -15.33
C TYR A 97 4.82 -4.89 -15.76
N ASP A 98 5.60 -5.75 -16.41
CA ASP A 98 5.17 -7.05 -16.91
C ASP A 98 4.70 -7.97 -15.79
N LYS A 99 5.42 -7.98 -14.66
CA LYS A 99 5.02 -8.70 -13.45
C LYS A 99 3.73 -8.15 -12.84
N PHE A 100 3.50 -6.84 -12.92
CA PHE A 100 2.26 -6.23 -12.46
C PHE A 100 1.08 -6.61 -13.36
N CYS A 101 1.22 -6.49 -14.69
CA CYS A 101 0.18 -6.86 -15.66
C CYS A 101 -0.16 -8.36 -15.60
N LYS A 102 0.82 -9.25 -15.42
CA LYS A 102 0.57 -10.70 -15.24
C LYS A 102 -0.30 -11.01 -14.03
N ARG A 103 -0.22 -10.21 -12.96
CA ARG A 103 -1.06 -10.34 -11.76
C ARG A 103 -2.39 -9.61 -11.88
N ASN A 104 -2.50 -8.68 -12.83
CA ASN A 104 -3.68 -7.83 -13.04
C ASN A 104 -4.07 -7.86 -14.53
N PRO A 105 -4.71 -8.93 -15.02
CA PRO A 105 -4.97 -9.13 -16.45
C PRO A 105 -5.80 -8.03 -17.11
N ASP A 106 -6.67 -7.36 -16.34
CA ASP A 106 -7.51 -6.26 -16.83
C ASP A 106 -6.75 -4.92 -16.93
N PHE A 107 -5.48 -4.88 -16.50
CA PHE A 107 -4.69 -3.65 -16.56
C PHE A 107 -4.20 -3.35 -17.99
N PRO A 108 -4.31 -2.11 -18.50
CA PRO A 108 -4.03 -1.81 -19.91
C PRO A 108 -2.55 -2.02 -20.29
N ASN A 109 -2.24 -3.04 -21.10
CA ASN A 109 -0.85 -3.36 -21.46
C ASN A 109 -0.49 -3.10 -22.94
N SER A 110 -1.46 -3.09 -23.87
CA SER A 110 -1.16 -3.23 -25.31
C SER A 110 -0.16 -2.23 -25.90
N GLN A 111 -0.16 -0.96 -25.46
CA GLN A 111 0.83 0.03 -25.95
C GLN A 111 2.25 -0.24 -25.43
N ALA A 112 2.36 -0.64 -24.16
CA ALA A 112 3.65 -0.92 -23.55
C ALA A 112 4.31 -2.17 -24.14
N VAL A 113 3.52 -3.15 -24.62
CA VAL A 113 4.04 -4.35 -25.31
C VAL A 113 4.80 -4.00 -26.58
N PHE A 114 4.28 -3.06 -27.39
CA PHE A 114 4.97 -2.63 -28.60
C PHE A 114 6.25 -1.83 -28.28
N ALA A 115 6.16 -0.91 -27.33
CA ALA A 115 7.31 -0.14 -26.86
C ALA A 115 8.40 -1.05 -26.28
N GLU A 116 8.03 -2.00 -25.42
CA GLU A 116 8.95 -3.00 -24.86
C GLU A 116 9.71 -3.75 -25.95
N LYS A 117 9.01 -4.20 -26.99
CA LYS A 117 9.62 -4.91 -28.11
C LYS A 117 10.66 -4.04 -28.81
N HIS A 118 10.30 -2.80 -29.14
CA HIS A 118 11.21 -1.87 -29.81
C HIS A 118 12.44 -1.54 -28.95
N VAL A 119 12.25 -1.33 -27.64
CA VAL A 119 13.35 -1.09 -26.69
C VAL A 119 14.33 -2.26 -26.64
N LYS A 120 13.82 -3.51 -26.60
CA LYS A 120 14.65 -4.72 -26.60
C LYS A 120 15.43 -4.88 -27.90
N GLU A 121 14.77 -4.69 -29.04
CA GLU A 121 15.40 -4.74 -30.37
C GLU A 121 16.50 -3.66 -30.50
N SER A 122 16.23 -2.43 -30.07
CA SER A 122 17.22 -1.35 -30.06
C SER A 122 18.43 -1.68 -29.18
N TYR A 123 18.19 -2.23 -27.98
CA TYR A 123 19.26 -2.66 -27.08
C TYR A 123 20.16 -3.73 -27.71
N GLU A 124 19.57 -4.75 -28.35
CA GLU A 124 20.32 -5.79 -29.07
C GLU A 124 21.16 -5.20 -30.20
N GLN A 125 20.62 -4.25 -30.97
CA GLN A 125 21.37 -3.56 -32.01
C GLN A 125 22.55 -2.77 -31.45
N CYS A 126 22.36 -2.04 -30.35
CA CYS A 126 23.45 -1.32 -29.68
C CYS A 126 24.53 -2.27 -29.14
N LEU A 127 24.17 -3.46 -28.66
CA LEU A 127 25.14 -4.49 -28.24
C LEU A 127 25.98 -5.00 -29.40
N VAL A 128 25.37 -5.26 -30.56
CA VAL A 128 26.08 -5.76 -31.76
C VAL A 128 26.98 -4.70 -32.36
N LYS A 129 26.49 -3.46 -32.46
CA LYS A 129 27.19 -2.34 -33.12
C LYS A 129 28.11 -1.55 -32.19
N ASN A 130 28.05 -1.82 -30.88
CA ASN A 130 28.66 -1.01 -29.83
C ASN A 130 28.32 0.49 -29.96
N ASP A 131 27.03 0.78 -30.22
CA ASP A 131 26.52 2.11 -30.59
C ASP A 131 25.78 2.80 -29.42
N PHE A 132 26.25 2.58 -28.20
CA PHE A 132 25.78 3.31 -27.02
C PHE A 132 26.38 4.73 -27.01
N LEU A 133 25.71 5.67 -26.32
CA LEU A 133 26.23 7.03 -26.06
C LEU A 133 27.54 6.99 -25.28
#